data_AF-A0A1E7JCV0-F1
#
_entry.id   AF-A0A1E7JCV0-F1
#
_cell.length_a   1.000
_cell.length_b   1.000
_cell.length_c   1.000
_cell.angle_alpha   90.00
_cell.angle_beta   90.00
_cell.angle_gamma   90.00
#
_symmetry.space_group_name_H-M   'P 1'
#
loop_
_entity.id
_entity.type
_entity.pdbx_description
1 polymer ?
#
loop_
_entity_poly.entity_id
_entity_poly.type
_entity_poly.pdbx_seq_one_letter_code
_entity_poly.pdbx_strand_id
1 'polypeptide(L)'
;MVVGLANDIFMLFLKKNKKKTRHHALTILALTIVVIVLFFGLRPKVWPVTNEIHWLPKKNALRFINPGIAYVDDVHSFSSKQHSGEFTIHVSVAAESLRRRGFRPMLMMHDGDDRRQLTIWHWGSSVIAMNGDDYDNTRRWPRVSAKDALTLGDASFITVTSSSIGTRLFINGIIAKENKNWRLTIPDDGKKLRLVLGNSVYGKHGWEGEMYGLALYGKALSSEKVKSLYERSVRESRFLHCAAEDLLLLFTFSEHEGHLIPDQSGRNQPLQLPPRPIQLKKAFLSAPWHNFNPNRSFFVDAILNLIGFIPLGAVAYCWLRQSHSLPGKYEAAVIVVFCFSLSLSMEILQGWLPGRSSSLLDLGLNTLGAWLGILLAGWCVPATDKSFGASNY
;
A
#
# COMPACT_ATOMS: atom_id res chain seq x y z
N MET A 1 -26.74 -27.88 7.67
CA MET A 1 -26.67 -28.88 8.75
C MET A 1 -25.95 -28.34 10.00
N VAL A 2 -24.73 -27.79 9.90
CA VAL A 2 -24.00 -27.19 11.04
C VAL A 2 -24.69 -25.94 11.63
N VAL A 3 -25.25 -25.07 10.79
CA VAL A 3 -26.00 -23.87 11.23
C VAL A 3 -27.29 -24.25 11.97
N GLY A 4 -27.96 -25.33 11.56
CA GLY A 4 -29.17 -25.84 12.23
C GLY A 4 -28.88 -26.39 13.63
N LEU A 5 -27.81 -27.20 13.75
CA LEU A 5 -27.40 -27.77 15.04
C LEU A 5 -26.95 -26.71 16.05
N ALA A 6 -26.22 -25.68 15.58
CA ALA A 6 -25.82 -24.55 16.42
C ALA A 6 -27.03 -23.71 16.87
N ASN A 7 -28.03 -23.55 16.00
CA ASN A 7 -29.28 -22.87 16.32
C ASN A 7 -30.09 -23.63 17.36
N ASP A 8 -30.21 -24.96 17.24
CA ASP A 8 -30.95 -25.80 18.19
C ASP A 8 -30.29 -25.81 19.58
N ILE A 9 -28.96 -25.88 19.65
CA ILE A 9 -28.21 -25.79 20.91
C ILE A 9 -28.36 -24.41 21.56
N PHE A 10 -28.30 -23.34 20.77
CA PHE A 10 -28.50 -21.97 21.25
C PHE A 10 -29.93 -21.75 21.76
N MET A 11 -30.94 -22.28 21.06
CA MET A 11 -32.35 -22.19 21.46
C MET A 11 -32.66 -23.01 22.72
N LEU A 12 -32.10 -24.22 22.85
CA LEU A 12 -32.16 -25.02 24.08
C LEU A 12 -31.52 -24.28 25.27
N PHE A 13 -30.40 -23.59 25.05
CA PHE A 13 -29.73 -22.80 26.06
C PHE A 13 -30.56 -21.58 26.53
N LEU A 14 -31.25 -20.91 25.60
CA LEU A 14 -32.12 -19.76 25.91
C LEU A 14 -33.38 -20.14 26.69
N LYS A 15 -33.86 -21.39 26.52
CA LYS A 15 -35.13 -21.88 27.10
C LYS A 15 -34.98 -22.48 28.51
N LYS A 16 -33.79 -22.99 28.88
CA LYS A 16 -33.59 -23.80 30.10
C LYS A 16 -33.07 -23.02 31.32
N ASN A 17 -32.58 -21.79 31.15
CA ASN A 17 -31.86 -21.04 32.21
C ASN A 17 -32.66 -19.88 32.81
N LYS A 18 -32.51 -19.65 34.13
CA LYS A 18 -33.05 -18.47 34.83
C LYS A 18 -32.55 -17.18 34.17
N LYS A 19 -33.39 -16.13 34.11
CA LYS A 19 -33.10 -14.85 33.41
C LYS A 19 -31.72 -14.27 33.74
N LYS A 20 -31.31 -14.30 35.02
CA LYS A 20 -29.99 -13.82 35.47
C LYS A 20 -28.84 -14.65 34.88
N THR A 21 -28.93 -15.98 34.94
CA THR A 21 -27.93 -16.91 34.40
C THR A 21 -27.77 -16.78 32.89
N ARG A 22 -28.88 -16.62 32.16
CA ARG A 22 -28.88 -16.42 30.70
C ARG A 22 -28.21 -15.10 30.29
N HIS A 23 -28.47 -14.02 31.02
CA HIS A 23 -27.82 -12.74 30.74
C HIS A 23 -26.30 -12.80 30.97
N HIS A 24 -25.83 -13.44 32.05
CA HIS A 24 -24.39 -13.62 32.31
C HIS A 24 -23.71 -14.44 31.21
N ALA A 25 -24.35 -15.51 30.74
CA ALA A 25 -23.80 -16.32 29.67
C ALA A 25 -23.72 -15.57 28.33
N LEU A 26 -24.74 -14.78 27.99
CA LEU A 26 -24.69 -13.90 26.81
C LEU A 26 -23.61 -12.83 26.93
N THR A 27 -23.39 -12.27 28.13
CA THR A 27 -22.27 -11.34 28.39
C THR A 27 -20.93 -12.02 28.12
N ILE A 28 -20.70 -13.20 28.69
CA ILE A 28 -19.44 -13.96 28.50
C ILE A 28 -19.24 -14.26 27.02
N LEU A 29 -20.27 -14.77 26.33
CA LEU A 29 -20.20 -15.10 24.91
C LEU A 29 -19.92 -13.87 24.05
N ALA A 30 -20.59 -12.73 24.30
CA ALA A 30 -20.35 -11.49 23.59
C ALA A 30 -18.90 -11.02 23.77
N LEU A 31 -18.39 -11.02 25.01
CA LEU A 31 -17.00 -10.65 25.32
C LEU A 31 -16.00 -11.58 24.62
N THR A 32 -16.26 -12.90 24.63
CA THR A 32 -15.41 -13.87 23.94
C THR A 32 -15.36 -13.60 22.43
N ILE A 33 -16.51 -13.34 21.79
CA ILE A 33 -16.57 -13.01 20.37
C ILE A 33 -15.81 -11.71 20.08
N VAL A 34 -15.98 -10.67 20.91
CA VAL A 34 -15.23 -9.40 20.77
C VAL A 34 -13.72 -9.65 20.84
N VAL A 35 -13.25 -10.45 21.81
CA VAL A 35 -11.82 -10.79 21.93
C VAL A 35 -11.31 -11.53 20.69
N ILE A 36 -12.08 -12.49 20.17
CA ILE A 36 -11.74 -13.22 18.95
C ILE A 36 -11.64 -12.26 17.76
N VAL A 37 -12.64 -11.40 17.56
CA VAL A 37 -12.67 -10.41 16.48
C VAL A 37 -11.47 -9.47 16.57
N LEU A 38 -11.17 -8.94 17.77
CA LEU A 38 -10.00 -8.09 17.99
C LEU A 38 -8.68 -8.82 17.73
N PHE A 39 -8.55 -10.08 18.18
CA PHE A 39 -7.36 -10.88 17.97
C PHE A 39 -7.07 -11.09 16.47
N PHE A 40 -8.07 -11.50 15.69
CA PHE A 40 -7.88 -11.72 14.25
C PHE A 40 -7.76 -10.41 13.45
N GLY A 41 -8.49 -9.37 13.87
CA GLY A 41 -8.44 -8.04 13.26
C GLY A 41 -7.10 -7.34 13.47
N LEU A 42 -6.54 -7.38 14.68
CA LEU A 42 -5.33 -6.63 15.05
C LEU A 42 -4.04 -7.44 14.97
N ARG A 43 -4.07 -8.71 14.59
CA ARG A 43 -2.86 -9.50 14.40
C ARG A 43 -2.08 -9.02 13.16
N PRO A 44 -0.80 -8.63 13.25
CA PRO A 44 0.02 -8.31 12.08
C PRO A 44 0.13 -9.51 11.13
N LYS A 45 0.03 -9.29 9.80
CA LYS A 45 0.19 -10.36 8.79
C LYS A 45 1.67 -10.74 8.61
N VAL A 46 2.57 -9.76 8.70
CA VAL A 46 4.03 -9.95 8.56
C VAL A 46 4.74 -8.94 9.46
N TRP A 47 5.73 -9.40 10.23
CA TRP A 47 6.71 -8.54 10.90
C TRP A 47 8.03 -8.64 10.11
N PRO A 48 8.26 -7.81 9.08
CA PRO A 48 9.58 -7.77 8.48
C PRO A 48 10.53 -7.17 9.52
N VAL A 49 11.46 -7.99 10.02
CA VAL A 49 12.38 -7.62 11.09
C VAL A 49 13.50 -6.73 10.56
N THR A 50 13.82 -6.88 9.27
CA THR A 50 14.96 -6.29 8.58
C THR A 50 14.54 -5.62 7.28
N ASN A 51 15.19 -4.50 6.97
CA ASN A 51 15.11 -3.91 5.64
C ASN A 51 15.97 -4.73 4.70
N GLU A 52 15.33 -5.42 3.75
CA GLU A 52 15.99 -6.38 2.84
C GLU A 52 16.70 -5.65 1.68
N ILE A 53 17.71 -4.87 2.04
CA ILE A 53 18.67 -4.25 1.12
C ILE A 53 20.04 -4.80 1.43
N HIS A 54 20.69 -5.35 0.40
CA HIS A 54 22.00 -5.98 0.52
C HIS A 54 23.01 -5.24 -0.35
N TRP A 55 24.14 -4.87 0.24
CA TRP A 55 25.27 -4.33 -0.51
C TRP A 55 25.87 -5.41 -1.42
N LEU A 56 26.25 -5.04 -2.63
CA LEU A 56 27.00 -5.86 -3.57
C LEU A 56 28.34 -5.17 -3.87
N PRO A 57 29.35 -5.25 -2.98
CA PRO A 57 30.59 -4.48 -3.09
C PRO A 57 31.34 -4.68 -4.41
N LYS A 58 31.38 -5.94 -4.90
CA LYS A 58 32.05 -6.28 -6.17
C LYS A 58 31.43 -5.62 -7.40
N LYS A 59 30.17 -5.15 -7.29
CA LYS A 59 29.40 -4.56 -8.40
C LYS A 59 29.12 -3.07 -8.20
N ASN A 60 29.51 -2.47 -7.06
CA ASN A 60 29.05 -1.13 -6.64
C ASN A 60 27.53 -0.99 -6.79
N ALA A 61 26.78 -1.89 -6.13
CA ALA A 61 25.34 -1.97 -6.30
C ALA A 61 24.62 -2.27 -5.00
N LEU A 62 23.33 -1.95 -4.97
CA LEU A 62 22.38 -2.38 -3.94
C LEU A 62 21.42 -3.40 -4.54
N ARG A 63 21.24 -4.53 -3.85
CA ARG A 63 20.18 -5.50 -4.17
C ARG A 63 18.98 -5.25 -3.27
N PHE A 64 17.83 -5.01 -3.89
CA PHE A 64 16.55 -4.85 -3.24
C PHE A 64 15.78 -6.17 -3.31
N ILE A 65 15.27 -6.62 -2.17
CA ILE A 65 14.34 -7.74 -2.06
C ILE A 65 13.15 -7.23 -1.27
N ASN A 66 11.90 -7.53 -1.66
CA ASN A 66 10.73 -7.05 -0.92
C ASN A 66 10.79 -7.52 0.56
N PRO A 67 10.75 -6.61 1.56
CA PRO A 67 10.23 -5.23 1.50
C PRO A 67 11.28 -4.08 1.47
N GLY A 68 12.48 -4.32 0.96
CA GLY A 68 13.60 -3.38 0.82
C GLY A 68 13.20 -1.98 0.37
N ILE A 69 13.55 -0.96 1.15
CA ILE A 69 13.26 0.45 0.88
C ILE A 69 14.46 1.33 1.21
N ALA A 70 14.82 2.23 0.29
CA ALA A 70 15.79 3.30 0.51
C ALA A 70 15.14 4.64 0.19
N TYR A 71 15.51 5.71 0.88
CA TYR A 71 14.87 7.00 0.62
C TYR A 71 15.78 8.21 0.91
N VAL A 72 15.60 9.26 0.12
CA VAL A 72 16.04 10.61 0.48
C VAL A 72 14.82 11.30 1.08
N ASP A 73 14.99 11.80 2.30
CA ASP A 73 13.88 12.36 3.07
C ASP A 73 13.41 13.73 2.52
N ASP A 74 14.33 14.53 1.98
CA ASP A 74 14.02 15.81 1.34
C ASP A 74 14.96 16.12 0.16
N VAL A 75 14.42 16.05 -1.05
CA VAL A 75 15.10 16.43 -2.30
C VAL A 75 14.87 17.91 -2.57
N HIS A 76 15.53 18.76 -1.78
CA HIS A 76 15.39 20.21 -1.84
C HIS A 76 16.01 20.83 -3.10
N SER A 77 16.81 20.07 -3.85
CA SER A 77 17.44 20.55 -5.08
C SER A 77 16.45 21.01 -6.15
N PHE A 78 15.20 20.54 -6.14
CA PHE A 78 14.17 20.94 -7.12
C PHE A 78 13.34 22.15 -6.69
N SER A 79 13.37 22.53 -5.42
CA SER A 79 12.53 23.61 -4.87
C SER A 79 13.03 25.02 -5.24
N SER A 80 14.16 25.13 -5.97
CA SER A 80 14.66 26.43 -6.40
C SER A 80 13.83 26.96 -7.58
N LYS A 81 13.33 28.20 -7.46
CA LYS A 81 12.63 28.97 -8.53
C LYS A 81 13.44 29.14 -9.83
N GLN A 82 14.65 28.60 -9.90
CA GLN A 82 15.57 28.66 -11.03
C GLN A 82 15.52 27.42 -11.94
N HIS A 83 14.74 26.39 -11.62
CA HIS A 83 14.62 25.23 -12.51
C HIS A 83 13.66 25.50 -13.68
N SER A 84 14.12 25.21 -14.90
CA SER A 84 13.35 25.31 -16.14
C SER A 84 12.18 24.32 -16.24
N GLY A 85 12.00 23.46 -15.24
CA GLY A 85 11.09 22.30 -15.28
C GLY A 85 11.62 21.13 -16.12
N GLU A 86 12.80 21.27 -16.73
CA GLU A 86 13.45 20.19 -17.48
C GLU A 86 14.33 19.34 -16.56
N PHE A 87 14.38 18.04 -16.82
CA PHE A 87 15.22 17.13 -16.04
C PHE A 87 15.54 15.84 -16.79
N THR A 88 16.54 15.12 -16.26
CA THR A 88 16.84 13.75 -16.67
C THR A 88 17.01 12.87 -15.45
N ILE A 89 16.31 11.73 -15.41
CA ILE A 89 16.58 10.63 -14.48
C ILE A 89 17.35 9.56 -15.24
N HIS A 90 18.53 9.19 -14.75
CA HIS A 90 19.34 8.11 -15.30
C HIS A 90 19.58 7.06 -14.21
N VAL A 91 19.19 5.82 -14.45
CA VAL A 91 19.32 4.72 -13.51
C VAL A 91 19.80 3.47 -14.23
N SER A 92 20.68 2.70 -13.59
CA SER A 92 21.08 1.38 -14.09
C SER A 92 20.60 0.31 -13.13
N VAL A 93 19.87 -0.68 -13.66
CA VAL A 93 19.25 -1.75 -12.88
C VAL A 93 19.35 -3.11 -13.57
N ALA A 94 19.37 -4.18 -12.79
CA ALA A 94 19.11 -5.54 -13.26
C ALA A 94 17.90 -6.10 -12.53
N ALA A 95 16.88 -6.55 -13.27
CA ALA A 95 15.69 -7.13 -12.66
C ALA A 95 15.97 -8.58 -12.23
N GLU A 96 15.55 -8.94 -11.01
CA GLU A 96 15.67 -10.32 -10.50
C GLU A 96 14.44 -11.16 -10.83
N SER A 97 13.30 -10.53 -11.12
CA SER A 97 12.07 -11.22 -11.50
C SER A 97 11.25 -10.42 -12.49
N LEU A 98 10.97 -11.01 -13.65
CA LEU A 98 10.05 -10.46 -14.65
C LEU A 98 8.67 -11.13 -14.62
N ARG A 99 8.46 -12.10 -13.72
CA ARG A 99 7.18 -12.85 -13.65
C ARG A 99 6.10 -12.10 -12.88
N ARG A 100 6.52 -11.22 -11.95
CA ARG A 100 5.60 -10.51 -11.08
C ARG A 100 4.93 -9.37 -11.85
N ARG A 101 3.60 -9.33 -11.79
CA ARG A 101 2.75 -8.30 -12.40
C ARG A 101 2.29 -7.29 -11.32
N GLY A 102 1.97 -6.07 -11.74
CA GLY A 102 1.50 -4.99 -10.86
C GLY A 102 2.55 -3.92 -10.56
N PHE A 103 2.17 -2.93 -9.78
CA PHE A 103 3.00 -1.78 -9.43
C PHE A 103 4.12 -2.16 -8.46
N ARG A 104 5.37 -1.93 -8.87
CA ARG A 104 6.62 -2.22 -8.13
C ARG A 104 7.69 -1.18 -8.48
N PRO A 105 7.63 0.01 -7.90
CA PRO A 105 8.51 1.12 -8.25
C PRO A 105 9.97 0.79 -7.95
N MET A 106 10.80 0.97 -8.98
CA MET A 106 12.25 1.06 -8.82
C MET A 106 12.59 2.41 -8.20
N LEU A 107 11.87 3.46 -8.64
CA LEU A 107 12.01 4.84 -8.21
C LEU A 107 10.64 5.51 -8.11
N MET A 108 10.46 6.32 -7.06
CA MET A 108 9.29 7.17 -6.85
C MET A 108 9.73 8.51 -6.26
N MET A 109 9.16 9.62 -6.74
CA MET A 109 9.27 10.93 -6.11
C MET A 109 7.88 11.37 -5.62
N HIS A 110 7.75 11.72 -4.34
CA HIS A 110 6.45 11.88 -3.68
C HIS A 110 6.45 13.06 -2.70
N ASP A 111 5.45 13.94 -2.81
CA ASP A 111 5.28 15.15 -1.97
C ASP A 111 4.11 15.04 -0.96
N GLY A 112 3.53 13.85 -0.82
CA GLY A 112 2.33 13.58 -0.05
C GLY A 112 1.07 13.32 -0.89
N ASP A 113 1.04 13.72 -2.17
CA ASP A 113 -0.10 13.49 -3.06
C ASP A 113 0.19 12.41 -4.12
N ASP A 114 -0.60 11.33 -4.08
CA ASP A 114 -0.46 10.19 -4.99
C ASP A 114 -0.79 10.58 -6.45
N ARG A 115 -1.55 11.66 -6.67
CA ARG A 115 -1.90 12.11 -8.03
C ARG A 115 -0.79 12.89 -8.71
N ARG A 116 0.17 13.44 -7.95
CA ARG A 116 1.26 14.28 -8.49
C ARG A 116 2.59 13.56 -8.59
N GLN A 117 2.78 12.52 -7.77
CA GLN A 117 4.01 11.75 -7.70
C GLN A 117 4.60 11.40 -9.08
N LEU A 118 5.91 11.28 -9.17
CA LEU A 118 6.60 10.71 -10.32
C LEU A 118 6.96 9.27 -9.99
N THR A 119 6.70 8.33 -10.90
CA THR A 119 7.08 6.93 -10.70
C THR A 119 7.77 6.35 -11.93
N ILE A 120 8.80 5.52 -11.68
CA ILE A 120 9.41 4.63 -12.66
C ILE A 120 9.38 3.22 -12.08
N TRP A 121 8.67 2.33 -12.76
CA TRP A 121 8.52 0.93 -12.34
C TRP A 121 8.58 0.01 -13.55
N HIS A 122 8.59 -1.29 -13.29
CA HIS A 122 8.48 -2.26 -14.35
C HIS A 122 7.26 -3.17 -14.18
N TRP A 123 6.69 -3.58 -15.31
CA TRP A 123 5.63 -4.56 -15.39
C TRP A 123 6.04 -5.66 -16.37
N GLY A 124 6.34 -6.84 -15.84
CA GLY A 124 7.06 -7.84 -16.62
C GLY A 124 8.44 -7.32 -17.03
N SER A 125 8.77 -7.44 -18.32
CA SER A 125 9.95 -6.86 -18.96
C SER A 125 9.81 -5.38 -19.31
N SER A 126 8.61 -4.78 -19.16
CA SER A 126 8.35 -3.42 -19.61
C SER A 126 8.71 -2.40 -18.55
N VAL A 127 9.32 -1.28 -18.95
CA VAL A 127 9.53 -0.11 -18.07
C VAL A 127 8.45 0.92 -18.35
N ILE A 128 7.94 1.55 -17.29
CA ILE A 128 6.90 2.57 -17.37
C ILE A 128 7.33 3.77 -16.52
N ALA A 129 7.19 4.98 -17.06
CA ALA A 129 7.34 6.23 -16.33
C ALA A 129 6.09 7.11 -16.50
N MET A 130 5.56 7.61 -15.37
CA MET A 130 4.37 8.46 -15.36
C MET A 130 4.30 9.36 -14.14
N ASN A 131 3.44 10.39 -14.22
CA ASN A 131 2.93 11.07 -13.04
C ASN A 131 1.64 10.41 -12.55
N GLY A 132 1.45 10.37 -11.23
CA GLY A 132 0.20 9.96 -10.62
C GLY A 132 0.11 8.50 -10.21
N ASP A 133 -1.11 8.06 -9.90
CA ASP A 133 -1.44 6.77 -9.26
C ASP A 133 -2.25 5.82 -10.16
N ASP A 134 -2.35 6.11 -11.46
CA ASP A 134 -3.08 5.28 -12.45
C ASP A 134 -2.23 4.08 -12.92
N TYR A 135 -1.77 3.27 -11.95
CA TYR A 135 -0.85 2.14 -12.18
C TYR A 135 -1.48 1.02 -13.02
N ASP A 136 -2.79 0.81 -12.89
CA ASP A 136 -3.56 -0.19 -13.62
C ASP A 136 -4.01 0.29 -15.02
N ASN A 137 -3.74 1.55 -15.36
CA ASN A 137 -4.08 2.18 -16.63
C ASN A 137 -5.58 2.27 -16.91
N THR A 138 -6.42 2.28 -15.88
CA THR A 138 -7.87 2.43 -16.02
C THR A 138 -8.27 3.85 -16.44
N ARG A 139 -7.57 4.87 -15.93
CA ARG A 139 -7.85 6.30 -16.26
C ARG A 139 -7.14 6.77 -17.52
N ARG A 140 -6.26 5.94 -18.09
CA ARG A 140 -5.46 6.22 -19.29
C ARG A 140 -4.64 7.51 -19.15
N TRP A 141 -4.08 7.75 -17.96
CA TRP A 141 -3.22 8.90 -17.77
C TRP A 141 -1.97 8.80 -18.67
N PRO A 142 -1.47 9.93 -19.19
CA PRO A 142 -0.29 9.95 -20.04
C PRO A 142 0.90 9.28 -19.37
N ARG A 143 1.62 8.45 -20.14
CA ARG A 143 2.81 7.73 -19.70
C ARG A 143 3.73 7.46 -20.88
N VAL A 144 5.00 7.19 -20.60
CA VAL A 144 5.91 6.53 -21.55
C VAL A 144 6.16 5.10 -21.07
N SER A 145 6.06 4.15 -21.99
CA SER A 145 6.30 2.73 -21.71
C SER A 145 7.10 2.09 -22.82
N ALA A 146 8.16 1.38 -22.43
CA ALA A 146 8.98 0.57 -23.30
C ALA A 146 8.74 -0.89 -22.96
N LYS A 147 8.32 -1.69 -23.95
CA LYS A 147 8.21 -3.14 -23.82
C LYS A 147 9.58 -3.77 -23.97
N ASP A 148 9.79 -4.92 -23.32
CA ASP A 148 11.04 -5.69 -23.41
C ASP A 148 12.29 -4.84 -23.10
N ALA A 149 12.12 -3.95 -22.12
CA ALA A 149 13.11 -2.97 -21.70
C ALA A 149 14.10 -3.53 -20.68
N LEU A 150 13.69 -4.52 -19.89
CA LEU A 150 14.53 -5.18 -18.88
C LEU A 150 14.84 -6.61 -19.29
N THR A 151 16.10 -6.99 -19.10
CA THR A 151 16.56 -8.36 -19.20
C THR A 151 16.82 -8.92 -17.80
N LEU A 152 16.55 -10.20 -17.61
CA LEU A 152 16.71 -10.85 -16.30
C LEU A 152 18.20 -10.99 -15.97
N GLY A 153 18.64 -10.44 -14.84
CA GLY A 153 20.03 -10.54 -14.37
C GLY A 153 21.05 -9.64 -15.07
N ASP A 154 20.70 -9.06 -16.22
CA ASP A 154 21.58 -8.15 -16.97
C ASP A 154 21.29 -6.68 -16.66
N ALA A 155 22.35 -5.87 -16.60
CA ALA A 155 22.24 -4.43 -16.39
C ALA A 155 21.56 -3.75 -17.58
N SER A 156 20.45 -3.07 -17.29
CA SER A 156 19.67 -2.26 -18.22
C SER A 156 19.79 -0.79 -17.82
N PHE A 157 20.14 0.07 -18.77
CA PHE A 157 20.30 1.51 -18.55
C PHE A 157 19.03 2.23 -18.97
N ILE A 158 18.35 2.80 -17.98
CA ILE A 158 17.08 3.50 -18.17
C ILE A 158 17.36 4.99 -18.03
N THR A 159 17.03 5.76 -19.05
CA THR A 159 17.08 7.22 -18.99
C THR A 159 15.73 7.80 -19.34
N VAL A 160 15.20 8.67 -18.50
CA VAL A 160 13.98 9.44 -18.78
C VAL A 160 14.36 10.90 -18.85
N THR A 161 14.12 11.54 -19.99
CA THR A 161 14.28 12.98 -20.15
C THR A 161 12.92 13.63 -20.28
N SER A 162 12.69 14.74 -19.57
CA SER A 162 11.50 15.57 -19.71
C SER A 162 11.93 16.99 -20.00
N SER A 163 11.40 17.57 -21.08
CA SER A 163 11.80 18.90 -21.53
C SER A 163 10.65 19.63 -22.22
N SER A 164 10.91 20.86 -22.67
CA SER A 164 10.03 21.61 -23.55
C SER A 164 9.45 20.86 -24.77
N ILE A 165 10.11 19.79 -25.23
CA ILE A 165 9.67 19.00 -26.40
C ILE A 165 8.91 17.72 -26.06
N GLY A 166 8.69 17.43 -24.77
CA GLY A 166 7.99 16.24 -24.28
C GLY A 166 8.87 15.32 -23.42
N THR A 167 8.34 14.12 -23.14
CA THR A 167 9.03 13.06 -22.39
C THR A 167 9.59 12.00 -23.33
N ARG A 168 10.85 11.62 -23.14
CA ARG A 168 11.49 10.48 -23.81
C ARG A 168 11.98 9.46 -22.80
N LEU A 169 11.73 8.19 -23.09
CA LEU A 169 12.25 7.04 -22.38
C LEU A 169 13.28 6.35 -23.28
N PHE A 170 14.50 6.29 -22.80
CA PHE A 170 15.60 5.59 -23.42
C PHE A 170 15.89 4.30 -22.67
N ILE A 171 16.16 3.24 -23.42
CA ILE A 171 16.67 1.97 -22.91
C ILE A 171 17.98 1.71 -23.63
N ASN A 172 19.05 1.47 -22.87
CA ASN A 172 20.37 1.14 -23.40
C ASN A 172 20.86 2.13 -24.48
N GLY A 173 20.70 3.43 -24.20
CA GLY A 173 21.18 4.51 -25.07
C GLY A 173 20.27 4.87 -26.26
N ILE A 174 19.17 4.14 -26.49
CA ILE A 174 18.28 4.32 -27.65
C ILE A 174 16.89 4.77 -27.18
N ILE A 175 16.22 5.66 -27.94
CA ILE A 175 14.84 6.06 -27.66
C ILE A 175 13.92 4.85 -27.84
N ALA A 176 13.37 4.36 -26.74
CA ALA A 176 12.39 3.27 -26.75
C ALA A 176 10.95 3.80 -26.84
N LYS A 177 10.68 4.98 -26.26
CA LYS A 177 9.38 5.65 -26.36
C LYS A 177 9.53 7.16 -26.24
N GLU A 178 8.68 7.89 -26.97
CA GLU A 178 8.55 9.34 -26.86
C GLU A 178 7.06 9.72 -26.77
N ASN A 179 6.75 10.74 -25.97
CA ASN A 179 5.47 11.42 -25.96
C ASN A 179 5.72 12.94 -26.01
N LYS A 180 5.45 13.54 -27.17
CA LYS A 180 5.67 14.97 -27.42
C LYS A 180 4.60 15.88 -26.82
N ASN A 181 3.42 15.33 -26.55
CA ASN A 181 2.24 16.07 -26.10
C ASN A 181 2.09 16.09 -24.57
N TRP A 182 3.05 15.50 -23.86
CA TRP A 182 3.01 15.39 -22.41
C TRP A 182 4.44 15.39 -21.85
N ARG A 183 4.59 15.97 -20.67
CA ARG A 183 5.85 16.07 -19.94
C ARG A 183 5.67 15.45 -18.57
N LEU A 184 6.65 14.66 -18.19
CA LEU A 184 6.78 14.18 -16.83
C LEU A 184 7.20 15.37 -15.96
N THR A 185 6.63 15.50 -14.76
CA THR A 185 6.94 16.59 -13.82
C THR A 185 7.44 16.02 -12.50
N ILE A 186 8.29 16.78 -11.83
CA ILE A 186 8.67 16.49 -10.44
C ILE A 186 7.73 17.30 -9.55
N PRO A 187 7.12 16.70 -8.50
CA PRO A 187 6.25 17.43 -7.59
C PRO A 187 6.99 18.58 -6.89
N ASP A 188 6.42 19.79 -6.91
CA ASP A 188 6.97 20.99 -6.28
C ASP A 188 5.84 21.90 -5.75
N ASP A 189 5.03 21.36 -4.84
CA ASP A 189 3.91 22.09 -4.22
C ASP A 189 4.32 22.76 -2.89
N GLY A 190 5.62 23.09 -2.73
CA GLY A 190 6.20 23.62 -1.49
C GLY A 190 6.21 22.64 -0.31
N LYS A 191 5.87 21.36 -0.56
CA LYS A 191 5.94 20.27 0.42
C LYS A 191 7.25 19.52 0.29
N LYS A 192 7.62 18.83 1.37
CA LYS A 192 8.80 17.95 1.41
C LYS A 192 8.73 16.89 0.31
N LEU A 193 9.73 16.88 -0.58
CA LEU A 193 9.80 15.97 -1.71
C LEU A 193 10.68 14.77 -1.34
N ARG A 194 10.10 13.58 -1.26
CA ARG A 194 10.85 12.36 -0.99
C ARG A 194 11.20 11.63 -2.26
N LEU A 195 12.44 11.16 -2.38
CA LEU A 195 12.82 10.12 -3.34
C LEU A 195 12.80 8.78 -2.62
N VAL A 196 12.12 7.79 -3.18
CA VAL A 196 12.02 6.43 -2.64
C VAL A 196 12.47 5.44 -3.71
N LEU A 197 13.34 4.51 -3.31
CA LEU A 197 13.88 3.45 -4.16
C LEU A 197 13.46 2.09 -3.63
N GLY A 198 13.17 1.17 -4.54
CA GLY A 198 12.91 -0.23 -4.23
C GLY A 198 11.54 -0.53 -3.62
N ASN A 199 10.74 0.47 -3.26
CA ASN A 199 9.40 0.31 -2.71
C ASN A 199 8.54 1.55 -2.92
N SER A 200 7.25 1.47 -2.60
CA SER A 200 6.37 2.64 -2.49
C SER A 200 6.53 3.36 -1.15
N VAL A 201 6.04 4.59 -1.06
CA VAL A 201 5.91 5.32 0.23
C VAL A 201 5.10 4.58 1.30
N TYR A 202 4.29 3.59 0.89
CA TYR A 202 3.49 2.75 1.78
C TYR A 202 4.22 1.50 2.27
N GLY A 203 5.39 1.17 1.72
CA GLY A 203 6.14 -0.05 2.05
C GLY A 203 5.46 -1.35 1.61
N LYS A 204 4.56 -1.30 0.62
CA LYS A 204 3.73 -2.44 0.18
C LYS A 204 4.02 -2.93 -1.25
N HIS A 205 4.79 -2.17 -2.02
CA HIS A 205 5.04 -2.43 -3.43
C HIS A 205 6.55 -2.61 -3.69
N GLY A 206 7.14 -3.62 -3.05
CA GLY A 206 8.57 -3.90 -3.16
C GLY A 206 8.97 -4.33 -4.57
N TRP A 207 10.03 -3.69 -5.07
CA TRP A 207 10.79 -4.08 -6.24
C TRP A 207 11.88 -5.08 -5.87
N GLU A 208 12.25 -5.94 -6.83
CA GLU A 208 13.24 -6.99 -6.67
C GLU A 208 14.28 -6.89 -7.80
N GLY A 209 15.51 -6.55 -7.46
CA GLY A 209 16.58 -6.34 -8.43
C GLY A 209 17.81 -5.66 -7.86
N GLU A 210 18.83 -5.53 -8.68
CA GLU A 210 20.08 -4.84 -8.39
C GLU A 210 20.04 -3.43 -8.98
N MET A 211 20.45 -2.40 -8.23
CA MET A 211 20.62 -1.03 -8.73
C MET A 211 22.11 -0.65 -8.66
N TYR A 212 22.69 -0.30 -9.80
CA TYR A 212 24.11 0.02 -9.96
C TYR A 212 24.43 1.52 -9.83
N GLY A 213 23.40 2.36 -9.91
CA GLY A 213 23.54 3.79 -9.70
C GLY A 213 22.31 4.57 -10.11
N LEU A 214 22.23 5.80 -9.60
CA LEU A 214 21.16 6.75 -9.87
C LEU A 214 21.76 8.15 -10.01
N ALA A 215 21.42 8.83 -11.10
CA ALA A 215 21.77 10.21 -11.33
C ALA A 215 20.52 11.01 -11.75
N LEU A 216 20.42 12.22 -11.23
CA LEU A 216 19.36 13.17 -11.55
C LEU A 216 19.99 14.47 -12.02
N TYR A 217 19.57 14.93 -13.19
CA TYR A 217 20.10 16.14 -13.82
C TYR A 217 19.02 17.22 -13.92
N GLY A 218 19.42 18.48 -13.73
CA GLY A 218 18.54 19.65 -13.86
C GLY A 218 18.30 20.12 -15.29
N LYS A 219 18.50 19.22 -16.27
CA LYS A 219 18.27 19.47 -17.69
C LYS A 219 17.93 18.19 -18.43
N ALA A 220 17.34 18.32 -19.61
CA ALA A 220 17.13 17.21 -20.51
C ALA A 220 18.42 16.88 -21.29
N LEU A 221 18.98 15.68 -21.11
CA LEU A 221 20.14 15.23 -21.89
C LEU A 221 19.74 14.96 -23.34
N SER A 222 20.63 15.29 -24.28
CA SER A 222 20.42 14.96 -25.71
C SER A 222 20.57 13.47 -25.97
N SER A 223 19.99 12.98 -27.06
CA SER A 223 20.07 11.57 -27.47
C SER A 223 21.52 11.11 -27.64
N GLU A 224 22.37 11.97 -28.18
CA GLU A 224 23.80 11.70 -28.40
C GLU A 224 24.54 11.53 -27.07
N LYS A 225 24.22 12.39 -26.08
CA LYS A 225 24.83 12.33 -24.75
C LYS A 225 24.35 11.09 -23.99
N VAL A 226 23.08 10.73 -24.10
CA VAL A 226 22.53 9.49 -23.49
C VAL A 226 23.17 8.24 -24.12
N LYS A 227 23.30 8.21 -25.45
CA LYS A 227 23.96 7.11 -26.16
C LYS A 227 25.44 6.98 -25.77
N SER A 228 26.18 8.09 -25.77
CA SER A 228 27.59 8.12 -25.37
C SER A 228 27.78 7.66 -23.92
N LEU A 229 26.89 8.08 -23.01
CA LEU A 229 26.94 7.68 -21.61
C LEU A 229 26.74 6.16 -21.46
N TYR A 230 25.78 5.59 -22.19
CA TYR A 230 25.54 4.14 -22.22
C TYR A 230 26.76 3.36 -22.76
N GLU A 231 27.26 3.74 -23.94
CA GLU A 231 28.39 3.03 -24.57
C GLU A 231 29.64 3.04 -23.70
N ARG A 232 29.90 4.16 -23.01
CA ARG A 232 31.01 4.26 -22.06
C ARG A 232 30.76 3.41 -20.80
N SER A 233 29.54 3.40 -20.29
CA SER A 233 29.18 2.61 -19.09
C SER A 233 29.34 1.11 -19.34
N VAL A 234 28.94 0.64 -20.53
CA VAL A 234 29.15 -0.75 -20.95
C VAL A 234 30.64 -1.06 -21.07
N ARG A 235 31.41 -0.17 -21.73
CA ARG A 235 32.86 -0.35 -21.91
C ARG A 235 33.62 -0.42 -20.59
N GLU A 236 33.26 0.43 -19.64
CA GLU A 236 33.90 0.51 -18.32
C GLU A 236 33.27 -0.45 -17.29
N SER A 237 32.21 -1.19 -17.67
CA SER A 237 31.46 -2.12 -16.80
C SER A 237 31.05 -1.50 -15.46
N ARG A 238 30.66 -0.22 -15.48
CA ARG A 238 30.25 0.53 -14.28
C ARG A 238 29.23 1.60 -14.62
N PHE A 239 28.49 2.06 -13.62
CA PHE A 239 27.61 3.21 -13.76
C PHE A 239 28.42 4.50 -13.97
N LEU A 240 28.17 5.20 -15.08
CA LEU A 240 28.76 6.51 -15.36
C LEU A 240 27.72 7.62 -15.30
N HIS A 241 28.21 8.83 -15.09
CA HIS A 241 27.42 10.05 -15.05
C HIS A 241 28.08 11.15 -15.88
N CYS A 242 27.31 12.20 -16.19
CA CYS A 242 27.83 13.42 -16.83
C CYS A 242 28.45 14.38 -15.78
N ALA A 243 29.10 15.45 -16.24
CA ALA A 243 29.77 16.44 -15.39
C ALA A 243 28.87 16.99 -14.26
N ALA A 244 29.51 17.40 -13.16
CA ALA A 244 28.87 17.78 -11.90
C ALA A 244 27.97 19.03 -11.99
N GLU A 245 28.25 19.95 -12.91
CA GLU A 245 27.53 21.22 -13.08
C GLU A 245 26.02 21.05 -13.29
N ASP A 246 25.60 19.88 -13.80
CA ASP A 246 24.21 19.58 -14.10
C ASP A 246 23.55 18.62 -13.11
N LEU A 247 24.31 18.08 -12.14
CA LEU A 247 23.83 17.07 -11.20
C LEU A 247 23.04 17.70 -10.06
N LEU A 248 21.86 17.14 -9.82
CA LEU A 248 20.99 17.46 -8.69
C LEU A 248 21.05 16.38 -7.60
N LEU A 249 21.41 15.16 -7.97
CA LEU A 249 21.58 14.02 -7.08
C LEU A 249 22.39 12.93 -7.78
N LEU A 250 23.34 12.30 -7.06
CA LEU A 250 24.15 11.20 -7.58
C LEU A 250 24.44 10.15 -6.49
N PHE A 251 24.10 8.90 -6.80
CA PHE A 251 24.48 7.72 -6.02
C PHE A 251 25.15 6.67 -6.91
N THR A 252 26.37 6.27 -6.54
CA THR A 252 27.18 5.27 -7.25
C THR A 252 27.43 3.99 -6.43
N PHE A 253 26.99 3.98 -5.16
CA PHE A 253 27.06 2.83 -4.24
C PHE A 253 28.47 2.26 -4.03
N SER A 254 29.48 3.14 -4.02
CA SER A 254 30.89 2.80 -3.79
C SER A 254 31.26 2.66 -2.31
N GLU A 255 30.33 2.94 -1.40
CA GLU A 255 30.57 2.94 0.06
C GLU A 255 30.62 1.52 0.65
N HIS A 256 29.96 0.56 0.01
CA HIS A 256 29.96 -0.89 0.30
C HIS A 256 29.38 -1.33 1.65
N GLU A 257 29.15 -0.42 2.57
CA GLU A 257 28.54 -0.67 3.87
C GLU A 257 27.82 0.57 4.43
N GLY A 258 27.15 0.40 5.57
CA GLY A 258 26.47 1.47 6.28
C GLY A 258 25.02 1.72 5.86
N HIS A 259 24.41 2.70 6.52
CA HIS A 259 22.99 3.03 6.40
C HIS A 259 22.72 4.39 5.74
N LEU A 260 23.78 5.12 5.40
CA LEU A 260 23.72 6.44 4.78
C LEU A 260 24.66 6.45 3.59
N ILE A 261 24.12 6.77 2.42
CA ILE A 261 24.86 6.87 1.18
C ILE A 261 24.95 8.36 0.83
N PRO A 262 26.15 8.95 0.86
CA PRO A 262 26.35 10.36 0.55
C PRO A 262 25.89 10.69 -0.88
N ASP A 263 25.30 11.87 -1.03
CA ASP A 263 24.99 12.44 -2.34
C ASP A 263 26.27 12.99 -2.98
N GLN A 264 26.75 12.32 -4.02
CA GLN A 264 27.98 12.66 -4.73
C GLN A 264 27.80 13.83 -5.71
N SER A 265 26.61 14.45 -5.78
CA SER A 265 26.38 15.68 -6.57
C SER A 265 26.90 16.94 -5.88
N GLY A 266 27.26 16.86 -4.60
CA GLY A 266 27.68 18.02 -3.80
C GLY A 266 26.52 18.80 -3.16
N ARG A 267 25.28 18.32 -3.29
CA ARG A 267 24.08 18.95 -2.72
C ARG A 267 23.63 18.40 -1.37
N ASN A 268 24.37 17.43 -0.82
CA ASN A 268 24.18 16.91 0.54
C ASN A 268 22.75 16.40 0.84
N GLN A 269 22.21 15.57 -0.06
CA GLN A 269 20.90 14.91 0.09
C GLN A 269 21.07 13.38 0.25
N PRO A 270 21.58 12.88 1.38
CA PRO A 270 21.98 11.48 1.51
C PRO A 270 20.79 10.52 1.37
N LEU A 271 21.04 9.38 0.73
CA LEU A 271 20.10 8.26 0.67
C LEU A 271 20.20 7.43 1.95
N GLN A 272 19.07 7.23 2.60
CA GLN A 272 18.96 6.49 3.86
C GLN A 272 18.53 5.05 3.58
N LEU A 273 19.24 4.10 4.17
CA LEU A 273 18.92 2.68 4.24
C LEU A 273 18.43 2.37 5.66
N PRO A 274 17.13 2.54 5.96
CA PRO A 274 16.63 2.35 7.31
C PRO A 274 16.86 0.88 7.76
N PRO A 275 17.13 0.62 9.04
CA PRO A 275 17.41 -0.74 9.54
C PRO A 275 16.19 -1.67 9.45
N ARG A 276 14.98 -1.08 9.42
CA ARG A 276 13.71 -1.77 9.24
C ARG A 276 12.92 -1.11 8.13
N PRO A 277 12.05 -1.84 7.41
CA PRO A 277 11.19 -1.25 6.42
C PRO A 277 10.26 -0.23 7.08
N ILE A 278 10.20 0.98 6.53
CA ILE A 278 9.37 2.05 7.05
C ILE A 278 8.18 2.33 6.13
N GLN A 279 7.14 2.91 6.70
CA GLN A 279 6.02 3.49 5.95
C GLN A 279 6.16 5.01 5.99
N LEU A 280 6.58 5.60 4.88
CA LEU A 280 6.73 7.06 4.72
C LEU A 280 5.38 7.78 4.62
N LYS A 281 4.35 7.08 4.16
CA LYS A 281 2.96 7.52 4.13
C LYS A 281 2.05 6.40 4.65
N LYS A 282 1.06 6.76 5.48
CA LYS A 282 0.06 5.84 6.01
C LYS A 282 -1.19 5.86 5.14
N ALA A 283 -1.82 4.70 4.96
CA ALA A 283 -3.10 4.57 4.27
C ALA A 283 -4.18 4.18 5.28
N PHE A 284 -5.13 5.09 5.51
CA PHE A 284 -6.33 4.83 6.33
C PHE A 284 -7.55 4.72 5.41
N LEU A 285 -8.44 3.77 5.69
CA LEU A 285 -9.72 3.61 5.01
C LEU A 285 -9.59 3.66 3.48
N SER A 286 -8.62 2.92 2.94
CA SER A 286 -8.38 2.92 1.51
C SER A 286 -9.65 2.48 0.77
N ALA A 287 -10.02 3.26 -0.24
CA ALA A 287 -11.26 3.03 -0.95
C ALA A 287 -11.19 1.74 -1.79
N PRO A 288 -12.25 0.92 -1.81
CA PRO A 288 -12.21 -0.42 -2.43
C PRO A 288 -11.89 -0.40 -3.93
N TRP A 289 -12.14 0.72 -4.61
CA TRP A 289 -11.86 0.88 -6.04
C TRP A 289 -10.41 1.24 -6.38
N HIS A 290 -9.57 1.63 -5.40
CA HIS A 290 -8.22 2.09 -5.68
C HIS A 290 -7.17 0.96 -5.78
N ASN A 291 -7.56 -0.29 -5.46
CA ASN A 291 -6.69 -1.48 -5.48
C ASN A 291 -7.48 -2.78 -5.76
N PHE A 292 -8.47 -2.74 -6.66
CA PHE A 292 -9.30 -3.91 -6.92
C PHE A 292 -8.51 -5.02 -7.64
N ASN A 293 -8.02 -5.99 -6.88
CA ASN A 293 -7.38 -7.19 -7.42
C ASN A 293 -8.15 -8.42 -6.88
N PRO A 294 -9.14 -8.94 -7.62
CA PRO A 294 -10.03 -10.02 -7.17
C PRO A 294 -9.28 -11.36 -7.19
N ASN A 295 -8.36 -11.52 -6.23
CA ASN A 295 -7.63 -12.75 -6.01
C ASN A 295 -8.30 -13.58 -4.90
N ARG A 296 -7.88 -14.84 -4.75
CA ARG A 296 -8.44 -15.74 -3.73
C ARG A 296 -8.33 -15.17 -2.31
N SER A 297 -7.23 -14.48 -2.00
CA SER A 297 -7.02 -13.87 -0.67
C SER A 297 -8.05 -12.77 -0.39
N PHE A 298 -8.36 -11.93 -1.38
CA PHE A 298 -9.35 -10.87 -1.27
C PHE A 298 -10.73 -11.42 -0.92
N PHE A 299 -11.19 -12.46 -1.63
CA PHE A 299 -12.47 -13.09 -1.33
C PHE A 299 -12.49 -13.77 0.04
N VAL A 300 -11.40 -14.43 0.44
CA VAL A 300 -11.29 -15.04 1.77
C VAL A 300 -11.34 -13.98 2.87
N ASP A 301 -10.58 -12.89 2.74
CA ASP A 301 -10.59 -11.78 3.71
C ASP A 301 -12.00 -11.16 3.80
N ALA A 302 -12.68 -10.93 2.67
CA ALA A 302 -14.04 -10.39 2.63
C ALA A 302 -15.07 -11.31 3.32
N ILE A 303 -15.04 -12.62 3.03
CA ILE A 303 -15.94 -13.60 3.67
C ILE A 303 -15.68 -13.67 5.18
N LEU A 304 -14.42 -13.65 5.62
CA LEU A 304 -14.07 -13.70 7.03
C LEU A 304 -14.55 -12.45 7.79
N ASN A 305 -14.42 -11.27 7.20
CA ASN A 305 -14.93 -10.02 7.77
C ASN A 305 -16.47 -10.06 7.93
N LEU A 306 -17.19 -10.53 6.89
CA LEU A 306 -18.64 -10.70 6.96
C LEU A 306 -19.06 -11.71 8.03
N ILE A 307 -18.51 -12.93 8.01
CA ILE A 307 -18.92 -14.02 8.91
C ILE A 307 -18.51 -13.73 10.35
N GLY A 308 -17.39 -13.06 10.59
CA GLY A 308 -16.89 -12.76 11.94
C GLY A 308 -17.84 -11.88 12.76
N PHE A 309 -18.61 -11.00 12.11
CA PHE A 309 -19.55 -10.10 12.79
C PHE A 309 -20.97 -10.63 12.92
N ILE A 310 -21.36 -11.69 12.18
CA ILE A 310 -22.69 -12.31 12.30
C ILE A 310 -22.97 -12.80 13.73
N PRO A 311 -22.09 -13.61 14.36
CA PRO A 311 -22.30 -14.04 15.75
C PRO A 311 -22.34 -12.88 16.74
N LEU A 312 -21.51 -11.86 16.52
CA LEU A 312 -21.46 -10.69 17.40
C LEU A 312 -22.79 -9.92 17.38
N GLY A 313 -23.31 -9.63 16.18
CA GLY A 313 -24.59 -8.94 16.02
C GLY A 313 -25.75 -9.71 16.65
N ALA A 314 -25.81 -11.03 16.44
CA ALA A 314 -26.85 -11.88 17.01
C ALA A 314 -26.82 -11.90 18.54
N VAL A 315 -25.65 -12.19 19.14
CA VAL A 315 -25.49 -12.33 20.59
C VAL A 315 -25.69 -10.98 21.29
N ALA A 316 -25.13 -9.90 20.75
CA ALA A 316 -25.27 -8.56 21.33
C ALA A 316 -26.72 -8.07 21.29
N TYR A 317 -27.46 -8.38 20.21
CA TYR A 317 -28.89 -8.09 20.12
C TYR A 317 -29.71 -8.85 21.15
N CYS A 318 -29.50 -10.17 21.28
CA CYS A 318 -30.15 -10.97 22.32
C CYS A 318 -29.84 -10.48 23.74
N TRP A 319 -28.58 -10.07 23.98
CA TRP A 319 -28.13 -9.54 25.26
C TRP A 319 -28.86 -8.24 25.63
N LEU A 320 -28.91 -7.28 24.70
CA LEU A 320 -29.53 -5.97 24.92
C LEU A 320 -31.05 -6.08 25.11
N ARG A 321 -31.70 -6.93 24.31
CA ARG A 321 -33.13 -7.19 24.43
C ARG A 321 -33.51 -7.82 25.77
N GLN A 322 -32.63 -8.65 26.32
CA GLN A 322 -32.84 -9.27 27.63
C GLN A 322 -32.61 -8.29 28.80
N SER A 323 -31.76 -7.29 28.64
CA SER A 323 -31.49 -6.29 29.69
C SER A 323 -32.65 -5.31 29.87
N HIS A 324 -33.53 -5.17 28.87
CA HIS A 324 -34.61 -4.17 28.81
C HIS A 324 -34.13 -2.72 29.02
N SER A 325 -32.84 -2.47 28.77
CA SER A 325 -32.23 -1.16 29.00
C SER A 325 -32.66 -0.11 27.97
N LEU A 326 -33.24 -0.55 26.84
CA LEU A 326 -33.66 0.32 25.74
C LEU A 326 -35.03 -0.07 25.17
N PRO A 327 -35.76 0.87 24.56
CA PRO A 327 -36.96 0.56 23.78
C PRO A 327 -36.61 -0.28 22.54
N GLY A 328 -37.41 -1.31 22.25
CA GLY A 328 -37.14 -2.30 21.20
C GLY A 328 -36.84 -1.74 19.80
N LYS A 329 -37.41 -0.58 19.45
CA LYS A 329 -37.16 0.10 18.17
C LYS A 329 -35.72 0.61 18.00
N TYR A 330 -34.98 0.81 19.09
CA TYR A 330 -33.61 1.33 19.06
C TYR A 330 -32.55 0.24 19.23
N GLU A 331 -32.92 -0.97 19.67
CA GLU A 331 -31.98 -2.04 19.98
C GLU A 331 -31.09 -2.40 18.78
N ALA A 332 -31.70 -2.63 17.62
CA ALA A 332 -30.96 -2.97 16.40
C ALA A 332 -30.00 -1.85 15.98
N ALA A 333 -30.45 -0.58 16.02
CA ALA A 333 -29.64 0.56 15.65
C ALA A 333 -28.41 0.70 16.57
N VAL A 334 -28.59 0.54 17.89
CA VAL A 334 -27.48 0.61 18.85
C VAL A 334 -26.45 -0.49 18.62
N ILE A 335 -26.88 -1.72 18.33
CA ILE A 335 -25.94 -2.82 18.05
C ILE A 335 -25.19 -2.60 16.72
N VAL A 336 -25.86 -2.09 15.69
CA VAL A 336 -25.20 -1.72 14.42
C VAL A 336 -24.16 -0.63 14.66
N VAL A 337 -24.51 0.44 15.39
CA VAL A 337 -23.57 1.53 15.70
C VAL A 337 -22.38 1.02 16.52
N PHE A 338 -22.62 0.14 17.50
CA PHE A 338 -21.55 -0.49 18.28
C PHE A 338 -20.60 -1.32 17.40
N CYS A 339 -21.14 -2.19 16.54
CA CYS A 339 -20.34 -3.03 15.65
C CYS A 339 -19.58 -2.20 14.61
N PHE A 340 -20.22 -1.16 14.06
CA PHE A 340 -19.58 -0.20 13.18
C PHE A 340 -18.41 0.50 13.88
N SER A 341 -18.62 0.96 15.12
CA SER A 341 -17.60 1.65 15.91
C SER A 341 -16.42 0.73 16.22
N LEU A 342 -16.70 -0.50 16.64
CA LEU A 342 -15.68 -1.53 16.87
C LEU A 342 -14.87 -1.80 15.59
N SER A 343 -15.55 -1.98 14.45
CA SER A 343 -14.90 -2.17 13.16
C SER A 343 -14.06 -0.97 12.76
N LEU A 344 -14.56 0.26 12.93
CA LEU A 344 -13.84 1.48 12.63
C LEU A 344 -12.59 1.63 13.51
N SER A 345 -12.68 1.30 14.80
CA SER A 345 -11.51 1.28 15.69
C SER A 345 -10.45 0.28 15.22
N MET A 346 -10.86 -0.92 14.79
CA MET A 346 -9.92 -1.89 14.23
C MET A 346 -9.25 -1.38 12.96
N GLU A 347 -10.02 -0.78 12.05
CA GLU A 347 -9.51 -0.18 10.82
C GLU A 347 -8.46 0.91 11.08
N ILE A 348 -8.75 1.80 12.02
CA ILE A 348 -7.82 2.86 12.43
C ILE A 348 -6.54 2.23 12.99
N LEU A 349 -6.66 1.26 13.90
CA LEU A 349 -5.51 0.58 14.52
C LEU A 349 -4.67 -0.21 13.51
N GLN A 350 -5.32 -0.87 12.55
CA GLN A 350 -4.65 -1.58 11.46
C GLN A 350 -3.82 -0.66 10.57
N GLY A 351 -4.20 0.61 10.42
CA GLY A 351 -3.38 1.62 9.74
C GLY A 351 -2.01 1.86 10.37
N TRP A 352 -1.80 1.43 11.62
CA TRP A 352 -0.51 1.50 12.33
C TRP A 352 0.24 0.16 12.34
N LEU A 353 -0.37 -0.93 11.87
CA LEU A 353 0.22 -2.27 11.91
C LEU A 353 0.95 -2.60 10.60
N PRO A 354 2.22 -3.04 10.66
CA PRO A 354 2.96 -3.49 9.48
C PRO A 354 2.23 -4.61 8.72
N GLY A 355 2.19 -4.48 7.39
CA GLY A 355 1.57 -5.48 6.51
C GLY A 355 0.04 -5.55 6.58
N ARG A 356 -0.64 -4.69 7.34
CA ARG A 356 -2.10 -4.52 7.32
C ARG A 356 -2.50 -3.34 6.43
N SER A 357 -3.71 -3.42 5.88
CA SER A 357 -4.34 -2.35 5.11
C SER A 357 -5.66 -2.03 5.75
N SER A 358 -5.92 -0.75 6.00
CA SER A 358 -7.26 -0.31 6.37
C SER A 358 -8.11 -0.13 5.10
N SER A 359 -9.34 -0.63 5.12
CA SER A 359 -10.25 -0.76 3.99
C SER A 359 -11.67 -0.35 4.37
N LEU A 360 -12.30 0.50 3.56
CA LEU A 360 -13.73 0.82 3.73
C LEU A 360 -14.64 -0.39 3.47
N LEU A 361 -14.19 -1.34 2.67
CA LEU A 361 -14.94 -2.57 2.38
C LEU A 361 -14.99 -3.48 3.61
N ASP A 362 -13.93 -3.54 4.40
CA ASP A 362 -13.87 -4.34 5.63
C ASP A 362 -14.84 -3.77 6.67
N LEU A 363 -14.86 -2.44 6.83
CA LEU A 363 -15.86 -1.72 7.62
C LEU A 363 -17.30 -2.03 7.18
N GLY A 364 -17.56 -1.99 5.87
CA GLY A 364 -18.86 -2.28 5.29
C GLY A 364 -19.32 -3.72 5.54
N LEU A 365 -18.43 -4.69 5.31
CA LEU A 365 -18.72 -6.12 5.47
C LEU A 365 -18.93 -6.51 6.93
N ASN A 366 -18.12 -5.98 7.85
CA ASN A 366 -18.30 -6.18 9.29
C ASN A 366 -19.66 -5.63 9.75
N THR A 367 -20.03 -4.43 9.28
CA THR A 367 -21.32 -3.81 9.61
C THR A 367 -22.50 -4.60 9.03
N LEU A 368 -22.38 -5.08 7.78
CA LEU A 368 -23.38 -5.93 7.15
C LEU A 368 -23.53 -7.27 7.89
N GLY A 369 -22.42 -7.88 8.29
CA GLY A 369 -22.41 -9.11 9.08
C GLY A 369 -23.16 -8.96 10.39
N ALA A 370 -22.89 -7.87 11.12
CA ALA A 370 -23.61 -7.56 12.35
C ALA A 370 -25.12 -7.41 12.11
N TRP A 371 -25.52 -6.71 11.05
CA TRP A 371 -26.93 -6.54 10.69
C TRP A 371 -27.61 -7.87 10.35
N LEU A 372 -26.96 -8.75 9.58
CA LEU A 372 -27.46 -10.10 9.31
C LEU A 372 -27.61 -10.93 10.59
N GLY A 373 -26.66 -10.82 11.52
CA GLY A 373 -26.74 -11.44 12.84
C GLY A 373 -27.98 -10.99 13.65
N ILE A 374 -28.27 -9.69 13.64
CA ILE A 374 -29.46 -9.12 14.28
C ILE A 374 -30.75 -9.70 13.67
N LEU A 375 -30.83 -9.77 12.34
CA LEU A 375 -32.00 -10.34 11.65
C LEU A 375 -32.24 -11.80 12.03
N LEU A 376 -31.17 -12.61 12.02
CA LEU A 376 -31.25 -14.03 12.41
C LEU A 376 -31.73 -14.19 13.86
N ALA A 377 -31.21 -13.38 14.78
CA ALA A 377 -31.64 -13.39 16.18
C ALA A 377 -33.09 -12.90 16.36
N GLY A 378 -33.51 -11.87 15.60
CA GLY A 378 -34.87 -11.34 15.62
C GLY A 378 -35.91 -12.33 15.09
N TRP A 379 -35.56 -13.15 14.10
CA TRP A 379 -36.41 -14.23 13.61
C TRP A 379 -36.55 -15.38 14.60
N CYS A 380 -35.47 -15.72 15.33
CA CYS A 380 -35.48 -16.81 16.30
C CYS A 380 -36.09 -16.42 17.66
N VAL A 381 -36.10 -15.13 18.00
CA VAL A 381 -36.68 -14.60 19.23
C VAL A 381 -37.78 -13.61 18.86
N PRO A 382 -39.04 -14.05 18.68
CA PRO A 382 -40.14 -13.13 18.47
C PRO A 382 -40.25 -12.14 19.63
N ALA A 383 -40.76 -10.93 19.36
CA ALA A 383 -41.17 -10.05 20.45
C ALA A 383 -42.25 -10.79 21.20
N THR A 384 -41.98 -11.17 22.45
CA THR A 384 -43.05 -11.50 23.36
C THR A 384 -43.88 -10.23 23.48
N ASP A 385 -45.01 -10.23 22.79
CA ASP A 385 -45.98 -9.15 22.83
C ASP A 385 -46.25 -8.77 24.28
N LYS A 386 -46.21 -7.47 24.54
CA LYS A 386 -46.72 -6.87 25.78
C LYS A 386 -48.26 -6.85 25.75
N SER A 387 -48.91 -7.99 25.51
CA SER A 387 -50.37 -8.11 25.48
C SER A 387 -50.87 -9.23 26.39
N PHE A 388 -50.35 -9.31 27.62
CA PHE A 388 -51.03 -10.03 28.71
C PHE A 388 -50.92 -9.19 29.98
N GLY A 389 -51.85 -8.26 30.12
CA GLY A 389 -51.98 -7.36 31.27
C GLY A 389 -53.27 -6.55 31.24
N ALA A 390 -54.34 -7.09 30.66
CA ALA A 390 -55.68 -6.55 30.74
C ALA A 390 -56.69 -7.68 30.51
N SER A 391 -57.09 -8.35 31.60
CA SER A 391 -58.44 -8.90 31.84
C SER A 391 -58.39 -10.04 32.87
N ASN A 392 -59.26 -9.91 33.88
CA ASN A 392 -59.76 -10.94 34.80
C ASN A 392 -58.74 -11.40 35.86
N TYR A 393 -58.90 -11.20 37.17
CA TYR A 393 -60.07 -10.97 38.04
C TYR A 393 -59.72 -9.98 39.15
#